data_AF-A0A699YLQ2-F1
#
_entry.id   AF-A0A699YLQ2-F1
#
_cell.length_a   1.000
_cell.length_b   1.000
_cell.length_c   1.000
_cell.angle_alpha   90.00
_cell.angle_beta   90.00
_cell.angle_gamma   90.00
#
_symmetry.space_group_name_H-M   'P 1'
#
loop_
_entity.id
_entity.type
_entity.pdbx_description
1 polymer ?
#
loop_
_entity_poly.entity_id
_entity_poly.type
_entity_poly.pdbx_seq_one_letter_code
_entity_poly.pdbx_strand_id
1 'polypeptide(L)'
;MQFNSAQLKLIIDSIVWAFRHTERNVAETGLSLLQVSLCPGATQFFQAYYLHIMQETFAVMTDSFHKPGFKLQAHILHLLFNVLTVGSIQGPLWDVASKGMTAYPSNTAFVQEHVTGLLSQSFPNLTPQQDNAELFAEEVEKELAAQREAEQLRLAAVPGLRPQAAMPVFDDMADA
;
A
#
# COMPACT_ATOMS: atom_id res chain seq x y z
N MET A 1 -4.85 14.83 -27.82
CA MET A 1 -3.94 15.92 -27.42
C MET A 1 -2.74 15.25 -26.77
N GLN A 2 -1.52 15.42 -27.30
CA GLN A 2 -0.32 14.77 -26.75
C GLN A 2 0.50 15.83 -25.99
N PHE A 3 0.74 15.61 -24.69
CA PHE A 3 1.50 16.52 -23.85
C PHE A 3 2.99 16.15 -23.87
N ASN A 4 3.87 17.15 -23.92
CA ASN A 4 5.29 16.92 -23.65
C ASN A 4 5.55 16.83 -22.13
N SER A 5 6.75 16.40 -21.74
CA SER A 5 7.11 16.20 -20.32
C SER A 5 6.96 17.47 -19.47
N ALA A 6 7.35 18.64 -19.98
CA ALA A 6 7.22 19.90 -19.25
C ALA A 6 5.76 20.31 -19.03
N GLN A 7 4.90 20.13 -20.04
CA GLN A 7 3.47 20.37 -19.95
C GLN A 7 2.82 19.42 -18.94
N LEU A 8 3.18 18.13 -18.97
CA LEU A 8 2.66 17.15 -18.03
C LEU A 8 3.08 17.49 -16.59
N LYS A 9 4.32 17.93 -16.38
CA LYS A 9 4.77 18.40 -15.08
C LYS A 9 3.93 19.57 -14.58
N LEU A 10 3.68 20.59 -15.40
CA LEU A 10 2.84 21.73 -15.02
C LEU A 10 1.41 21.32 -14.67
N ILE A 11 0.84 20.36 -15.40
CA ILE A 11 -0.48 19.81 -15.10
C ILE A 11 -0.47 19.17 -13.71
N ILE A 12 0.53 18.35 -13.41
CA ILE A 12 0.63 17.69 -12.11
C ILE A 12 0.91 18.68 -10.98
N ASP A 13 1.81 19.64 -11.17
CA ASP A 13 2.08 20.70 -10.20
C ASP A 13 0.80 21.52 -9.90
N SER A 14 -0.04 21.77 -10.92
CA SER A 14 -1.31 22.49 -10.76
C SER A 14 -2.35 21.66 -9.99
N ILE A 15 -2.41 20.34 -10.24
CA ILE A 15 -3.27 19.42 -9.50
C ILE A 15 -2.85 19.36 -8.03
N VAL A 16 -1.54 19.25 -7.76
CA VAL A 16 -0.96 19.27 -6.41
C VAL A 16 -1.28 20.56 -5.68
N TRP A 17 -1.10 21.69 -6.35
CA TRP A 17 -1.49 22.99 -5.80
C TRP A 17 -2.98 23.03 -5.43
N ALA A 18 -3.85 22.51 -6.31
CA ALA A 18 -5.29 22.53 -6.09
C ALA A 18 -5.70 21.69 -4.87
N PHE A 19 -5.27 20.43 -4.75
CA PHE A 19 -5.67 19.59 -3.61
C PHE A 19 -5.04 20.00 -2.27
N ARG A 20 -3.99 20.83 -2.29
CA ARG A 20 -3.43 21.48 -1.10
C ARG A 20 -4.21 22.73 -0.66
N HIS A 21 -5.17 23.21 -1.45
CA HIS A 21 -5.91 24.41 -1.10
C HIS A 21 -6.77 24.20 0.15
N THR A 22 -6.96 25.26 0.93
CA THR A 22 -7.88 25.27 2.09
C THR A 22 -9.34 25.48 1.69
N GLU A 23 -9.60 25.79 0.41
CA GLU A 23 -10.93 26.00 -0.12
C GLU A 23 -11.41 24.65 -0.63
N ARG A 24 -12.57 24.23 -0.11
CA ARG A 24 -13.03 22.86 -0.25
C ARG A 24 -13.26 22.46 -1.71
N ASN A 25 -13.90 23.33 -2.50
CA ASN A 25 -14.26 23.00 -3.88
C ASN A 25 -13.02 22.89 -4.77
N VAL A 26 -12.02 23.77 -4.57
CA VAL A 26 -10.72 23.71 -5.25
C VAL A 26 -10.00 22.42 -4.88
N ALA A 27 -9.98 22.06 -3.59
CA ALA A 27 -9.32 20.85 -3.14
C ALA A 27 -9.97 19.57 -3.68
N GLU A 28 -11.31 19.47 -3.58
CA GLU A 28 -12.07 18.32 -4.11
C GLU A 28 -11.92 18.20 -5.63
N THR A 29 -11.88 19.32 -6.36
CA THR A 29 -11.63 19.33 -7.80
C THR A 29 -10.23 18.80 -8.11
N GLY A 30 -9.21 19.24 -7.38
CA GLY A 30 -7.84 18.74 -7.50
C GLY A 30 -7.74 17.24 -7.29
N LEU A 31 -8.36 16.71 -6.23
CA LEU A 31 -8.39 15.27 -5.95
C LEU A 31 -9.13 14.47 -7.02
N SER A 32 -10.24 15.00 -7.53
CA SER A 32 -11.02 14.35 -8.59
C SER A 32 -10.24 14.28 -9.91
N LEU A 33 -9.53 15.35 -10.28
CA LEU A 33 -8.64 15.37 -11.45
C LEU A 33 -7.46 14.40 -11.29
N LEU A 34 -6.88 14.35 -10.09
CA LEU A 34 -5.82 13.40 -9.78
C LEU A 34 -6.30 11.96 -9.96
N GLN A 35 -7.49 11.63 -9.44
CA GLN A 35 -8.06 10.29 -9.55
C GLN A 35 -8.16 9.82 -11.01
N VAL A 36 -8.65 10.69 -11.92
CA VAL A 36 -8.76 10.37 -13.34
C VAL A 36 -7.39 10.21 -14.01
N SER A 37 -6.37 10.89 -13.49
CA SER A 37 -4.99 10.80 -14.01
C SER A 37 -4.30 9.49 -13.63
N LEU A 38 -4.74 8.81 -12.57
CA LEU A 38 -4.18 7.53 -12.09
C LEU A 38 -4.71 6.33 -12.89
N CYS A 39 -4.49 6.34 -14.20
CA CYS A 39 -4.89 5.25 -15.09
C CYS A 39 -3.89 4.06 -15.04
N PRO A 40 -4.35 2.81 -14.88
CA PRO A 40 -3.49 1.63 -14.96
C PRO A 40 -2.71 1.55 -16.28
N GLY A 41 -1.46 1.06 -16.23
CA GLY A 41 -0.62 0.85 -17.42
C GLY A 41 0.17 2.08 -17.88
N ALA A 42 -0.06 3.26 -17.29
CA ALA A 42 0.70 4.49 -17.57
C ALA A 42 2.10 4.47 -16.93
N THR A 43 2.94 3.51 -17.30
CA THR A 43 4.24 3.25 -16.65
C THR A 43 5.13 4.50 -16.55
N GLN A 44 5.31 5.24 -17.64
CA GLN A 44 6.16 6.45 -17.65
C GLN A 44 5.63 7.54 -16.71
N PHE A 45 4.30 7.66 -16.60
CA PHE A 45 3.67 8.59 -15.68
C PHE A 45 3.99 8.20 -14.22
N PHE A 46 3.84 6.93 -13.86
CA PHE A 46 4.14 6.47 -12.52
C PHE A 46 5.63 6.60 -12.17
N GLN A 47 6.54 6.26 -13.09
CA GLN A 47 7.97 6.45 -12.87
C GLN A 47 8.34 7.93 -12.61
N ALA A 48 7.63 8.87 -13.24
CA ALA A 48 7.88 10.30 -13.06
C ALA A 48 7.21 10.89 -11.80
N TYR A 49 5.98 10.47 -11.47
CA TYR A 49 5.13 11.19 -10.52
C TYR A 49 4.61 10.37 -9.34
N TYR A 50 4.76 9.03 -9.32
CA TYR A 50 4.20 8.18 -8.26
C TYR A 50 4.63 8.63 -6.85
N LEU A 51 5.94 8.79 -6.64
CA LEU A 51 6.47 9.17 -5.32
C LEU A 51 6.06 10.58 -4.92
N HIS A 52 5.99 11.52 -5.88
CA HIS A 52 5.58 12.88 -5.63
C HIS A 52 4.11 12.94 -5.21
N ILE A 53 3.22 12.32 -5.98
CA ILE A 53 1.78 12.27 -5.68
C ILE A 53 1.54 11.60 -4.32
N MET A 54 2.21 10.48 -4.04
CA MET A 54 2.10 9.79 -2.76
C MET A 54 2.49 10.69 -1.58
N GLN A 55 3.65 11.36 -1.65
CA GLN A 55 4.13 12.26 -0.61
C GLN A 55 3.17 13.42 -0.37
N GLU A 56 2.71 14.08 -1.44
CA GLU A 56 1.78 15.20 -1.33
C GLU A 56 0.41 14.75 -0.78
N THR A 57 -0.03 13.54 -1.11
CA THR A 57 -1.26 12.95 -0.54
C THR A 57 -1.11 12.70 0.96
N PHE A 58 0.01 12.12 1.41
CA PHE A 58 0.29 11.97 2.85
C PHE A 58 0.39 13.32 3.57
N ALA A 59 0.99 14.32 2.94
CA ALA A 59 1.12 15.66 3.50
C ALA A 59 -0.26 16.27 3.78
N VAL A 60 -1.22 16.18 2.85
CA VAL A 60 -2.58 16.70 3.09
C VAL A 60 -3.40 15.81 4.04
N MET A 61 -3.21 14.49 4.04
CA MET A 61 -3.93 13.60 4.96
C MET A 61 -3.55 13.81 6.43
N THR A 62 -2.32 14.28 6.67
CA THR A 62 -1.80 14.53 8.02
C THR A 62 -1.94 15.98 8.46
N ASP A 63 -2.40 16.86 7.57
CA ASP A 63 -2.74 18.25 7.88
C ASP A 63 -4.17 18.35 8.46
N SER A 64 -4.31 19.05 9.57
CA SER A 64 -5.60 19.28 10.23
C SER A 64 -6.58 20.13 9.42
N PHE A 65 -6.11 20.89 8.43
CA PHE A 65 -6.95 21.76 7.59
C PHE A 65 -7.67 21.02 6.45
N HIS A 66 -7.29 19.78 6.11
CA HIS A 66 -7.80 19.08 4.93
C HIS A 66 -8.73 17.90 5.26
N LYS A 67 -9.24 17.83 6.49
CA LYS A 67 -10.17 16.77 6.96
C LYS A 67 -11.37 16.52 6.03
N PRO A 68 -12.04 17.54 5.44
CA PRO A 68 -13.18 17.28 4.56
C PRO A 68 -12.84 16.42 3.32
N GLY A 69 -11.59 16.46 2.85
CA GLY A 69 -11.12 15.71 1.68
C GLY A 69 -10.67 14.28 1.99
N PHE A 70 -10.68 13.84 3.25
CA PHE A 70 -10.05 12.60 3.70
C PHE A 70 -10.48 11.36 2.91
N LYS A 71 -11.77 11.24 2.58
CA LYS A 71 -12.29 10.11 1.80
C LYS A 71 -11.63 10.00 0.43
N LEU A 72 -11.48 11.13 -0.28
CA LEU A 72 -10.85 11.15 -1.59
C LEU A 72 -9.34 10.95 -1.47
N GLN A 73 -8.69 11.55 -0.49
CA GLN A 73 -7.25 11.35 -0.24
C GLN A 73 -6.91 9.88 0.04
N ALA A 74 -7.68 9.21 0.90
CA ALA A 74 -7.53 7.78 1.17
C ALA A 74 -7.77 6.94 -0.09
N HIS A 75 -8.73 7.33 -0.92
CA HIS A 75 -8.97 6.66 -2.20
C HIS A 75 -7.81 6.83 -3.18
N ILE A 76 -7.17 8.00 -3.25
CA ILE A 76 -5.96 8.24 -4.04
C ILE A 76 -4.83 7.30 -3.59
N LEU A 77 -4.57 7.19 -2.28
CA LEU A 77 -3.57 6.24 -1.77
C LEU A 77 -3.92 4.79 -2.11
N HIS A 78 -5.19 4.41 -2.00
CA HIS A 78 -5.65 3.08 -2.39
C HIS A 78 -5.34 2.79 -3.87
N LEU A 79 -5.60 3.74 -4.77
CA LEU A 79 -5.28 3.58 -6.20
C LEU A 79 -3.77 3.42 -6.43
N LEU A 80 -2.95 4.22 -5.75
CA LEU A 80 -1.49 4.12 -5.84
C LEU A 80 -0.97 2.75 -5.36
N PHE A 81 -1.46 2.25 -4.22
CA PHE A 81 -1.04 0.94 -3.75
C PHE A 81 -1.58 -0.20 -4.61
N ASN A 82 -2.80 -0.08 -5.12
CA ASN A 82 -3.40 -1.09 -5.98
C ASN A 82 -2.63 -1.29 -7.30
N VAL A 83 -2.09 -0.22 -7.90
CA VAL A 83 -1.28 -0.37 -9.13
C VAL A 83 0.03 -1.13 -8.91
N LEU A 84 0.55 -1.15 -7.68
CA LEU A 84 1.68 -2.00 -7.29
C LEU A 84 1.25 -3.47 -7.16
N THR A 85 0.14 -3.72 -6.47
CA THR A 85 -0.39 -5.08 -6.24
C THR A 85 -0.73 -5.79 -7.55
N VAL A 86 -1.35 -5.08 -8.49
CA VAL A 86 -1.71 -5.62 -9.81
C VAL A 86 -0.48 -5.76 -10.73
N GLY A 87 0.65 -5.11 -10.40
CA GLY A 87 1.84 -5.12 -11.26
C GLY A 87 1.67 -4.33 -12.55
N SER A 88 0.88 -3.24 -12.51
CA SER A 88 0.57 -2.42 -13.69
C SER A 88 1.72 -1.51 -14.15
N ILE A 89 2.77 -1.36 -13.34
CA ILE A 89 3.92 -0.48 -13.61
C ILE A 89 5.06 -1.33 -14.15
N GLN A 90 5.40 -1.15 -15.42
CA GLN A 90 6.45 -1.89 -16.12
C GLN A 90 7.82 -1.21 -15.95
N GLY A 91 8.45 -1.43 -14.80
CA GLY A 91 9.80 -0.92 -14.53
C GLY A 91 9.97 -0.40 -13.11
N PRO A 92 11.20 -0.08 -12.71
CA PRO A 92 11.51 0.37 -11.36
C PRO A 92 10.96 1.78 -11.11
N LEU A 93 10.45 2.01 -9.90
CA LEU A 93 10.05 3.32 -9.38
C LEU A 93 11.20 4.10 -8.72
N TRP A 94 12.35 3.46 -8.51
CA TRP A 94 13.54 4.08 -7.96
C TRP A 94 14.47 4.59 -9.06
N ASP A 95 15.36 5.51 -8.69
CA ASP A 95 16.43 5.94 -9.58
C ASP A 95 17.45 4.81 -9.77
N VAL A 96 17.37 4.17 -10.94
CA VAL A 96 18.26 3.08 -11.35
C VAL A 96 19.69 3.56 -11.52
N ALA A 97 19.91 4.82 -11.91
CA ALA A 97 21.25 5.34 -12.15
C ALA A 97 22.06 5.44 -10.85
N SER A 98 21.42 5.80 -9.74
CA SER A 98 22.07 5.88 -8.44
C SER A 98 22.06 4.57 -7.65
N LYS A 99 20.95 3.82 -7.64
CA LYS A 99 20.81 2.61 -6.80
C LYS A 99 21.13 1.29 -7.51
N GLY A 100 21.06 1.28 -8.84
CA GLY A 100 21.18 0.07 -9.66
C GLY A 100 19.85 -0.64 -9.92
N MET A 101 19.82 -1.46 -10.96
CA MET A 101 18.58 -2.15 -11.43
C MET A 101 18.05 -3.18 -10.43
N THR A 102 18.93 -3.78 -9.62
CA THR A 102 18.58 -4.84 -8.67
C THR A 102 18.55 -4.36 -7.22
N ALA A 103 18.45 -3.05 -7.00
CA ALA A 103 18.45 -2.46 -5.66
C ALA A 103 17.30 -2.96 -4.79
N TYR A 104 16.15 -3.24 -5.42
CA TYR A 104 14.95 -3.73 -4.76
C TYR A 104 14.39 -4.96 -5.48
N PRO A 105 13.79 -5.92 -4.75
CA PRO A 105 13.18 -7.09 -5.36
C PRO A 105 11.87 -6.77 -6.09
N SER A 106 11.19 -5.68 -5.73
CA SER A 106 9.95 -5.23 -6.35
C SER A 106 9.68 -3.75 -6.07
N ASN A 107 8.78 -3.14 -6.85
CA ASN A 107 8.28 -1.80 -6.57
C ASN A 107 7.56 -1.73 -5.22
N THR A 108 6.89 -2.81 -4.80
CA THR A 108 6.23 -2.90 -3.49
C THR A 108 7.25 -2.78 -2.36
N ALA A 109 8.36 -3.53 -2.43
CA ALA A 109 9.41 -3.46 -1.42
C ALA A 109 10.04 -2.06 -1.35
N PHE A 110 10.31 -1.45 -2.51
CA PHE A 110 10.82 -0.07 -2.58
C PHE A 110 9.85 0.93 -1.94
N VAL A 111 8.56 0.86 -2.29
CA VAL A 111 7.55 1.80 -1.77
C VAL A 111 7.33 1.62 -0.28
N GLN A 112 7.37 0.39 0.25
CA GLN A 112 7.30 0.12 1.68
C GLN A 112 8.45 0.78 2.45
N GLU A 113 9.69 0.62 1.97
CA GLU A 113 10.86 1.29 2.56
C GLU A 113 10.71 2.81 2.48
N HIS A 114 10.30 3.34 1.32
CA HIS A 114 10.13 4.78 1.09
C HIS A 114 9.08 5.39 2.03
N VAL A 115 7.91 4.76 2.17
CA VAL A 115 6.83 5.22 3.07
C VAL A 115 7.27 5.13 4.52
N THR A 116 7.94 4.05 4.91
CA THR A 116 8.47 3.89 6.29
C THR A 116 9.47 4.99 6.61
N GLY A 117 10.40 5.27 5.69
CA GLY A 117 11.39 6.34 5.85
C GLY A 117 10.74 7.72 5.91
N LEU A 118 9.77 8.00 5.03
CA LEU A 118 9.01 9.24 5.00
C LEU A 118 8.31 9.50 6.35
N LEU A 119 7.50 8.55 6.81
CA LEU A 119 6.72 8.71 8.04
C LEU A 119 7.62 8.80 9.27
N SER A 120 8.70 8.02 9.34
CA SER A 120 9.66 8.08 10.44
C SER A 120 10.35 9.45 10.53
N GLN A 121 10.67 10.06 9.38
CA GLN A 121 11.26 11.39 9.33
C GLN A 121 10.26 12.51 9.64
N SER A 122 9.03 12.39 9.12
CA SER A 122 7.98 13.40 9.32
C SER A 122 7.39 13.38 10.72
N PHE A 123 7.36 12.24 11.39
CA PHE A 123 6.78 12.06 12.71
C PHE A 123 7.75 11.35 13.66
N PRO A 124 8.79 12.04 14.16
CA PRO A 124 9.82 11.44 15.01
C PRO A 124 9.28 10.92 16.36
N ASN A 125 8.05 11.30 16.73
CA ASN A 125 7.37 10.82 17.93
C ASN A 125 6.56 9.54 17.69
N LEU A 126 6.49 9.01 16.45
CA LEU A 126 5.92 7.70 16.21
C LEU A 126 6.83 6.66 16.85
N THR A 127 6.29 5.92 17.81
CA THR A 127 6.99 4.82 18.46
C THR A 127 7.33 3.71 17.44
N PRO A 128 8.43 2.98 17.62
CA PRO A 128 8.80 1.87 16.74
C PRO A 128 7.69 0.81 16.67
N GLN A 129 7.64 0.01 15.58
CA GLN A 129 6.62 -1.03 15.36
C GLN A 129 6.34 -1.95 16.58
N GLN A 130 7.32 -2.18 17.45
CA GLN A 130 7.14 -3.00 18.66
C GLN A 130 6.07 -2.43 19.60
N ASP A 131 5.91 -1.11 19.67
CA ASP A 131 4.94 -0.47 20.56
C ASP A 131 3.53 -0.40 19.93
N ASN A 132 3.42 -0.56 18.60
CA ASN A 132 2.15 -0.57 17.86
C ASN A 132 1.68 -1.99 17.48
N ALA A 133 2.38 -3.03 17.92
CA ALA A 133 2.06 -4.42 17.57
C ALA A 133 0.64 -4.82 17.99
N GLU A 134 0.15 -4.27 19.11
CA GLU A 134 -1.23 -4.50 19.57
C GLU A 134 -2.28 -3.90 18.61
N LEU A 135 -1.96 -2.81 17.91
CA LEU A 135 -2.90 -2.15 16.99
C LEU A 135 -3.25 -3.00 15.76
N PHE A 136 -2.33 -3.90 15.36
CA PHE A 136 -2.48 -4.74 14.16
C PHE A 136 -2.75 -6.22 14.50
N ALA A 137 -2.96 -6.54 15.77
CA ALA A 137 -3.14 -7.92 16.21
C ALA A 137 -4.33 -8.63 15.52
N GLU A 138 -5.44 -7.91 15.31
CA GLU A 138 -6.63 -8.46 14.62
C GLU A 138 -6.37 -8.81 13.16
N GLU A 139 -5.56 -8.02 12.46
CA GLU A 139 -5.21 -8.24 11.05
C GLU A 139 -4.25 -9.43 10.91
N VAL A 140 -3.25 -9.51 11.80
CA VAL A 140 -2.34 -10.67 11.89
C VAL A 140 -3.13 -11.96 12.18
N GLU A 141 -4.12 -11.89 13.08
CA GLU A 141 -4.96 -13.05 13.38
C GLU A 141 -5.81 -13.47 12.16
N LYS A 142 -6.38 -12.51 11.43
CA LYS A 142 -7.12 -12.77 10.18
C LYS A 142 -6.25 -13.41 9.11
N GLU A 143 -5.02 -12.92 8.89
CA GLU A 143 -4.11 -13.52 7.92
C GLU A 143 -3.72 -14.94 8.33
N LEU A 144 -3.44 -15.16 9.62
CA LEU A 144 -3.10 -16.48 10.14
C LEU A 144 -4.30 -17.44 10.06
N ALA A 145 -5.52 -16.96 10.24
CA ALA A 145 -6.75 -17.74 10.06
C ALA A 145 -6.95 -18.11 8.58
N ALA A 146 -6.77 -17.16 7.66
CA ALA A 146 -6.86 -17.42 6.22
C ALA A 146 -5.80 -18.42 5.74
N GLN A 147 -4.57 -18.34 6.27
CA GLN A 147 -3.51 -19.30 5.98
C GLN A 147 -3.84 -20.69 6.54
N ARG A 148 -4.35 -20.77 7.78
CA ARG A 148 -4.80 -22.04 8.39
C ARG A 148 -5.93 -22.69 7.59
N GLU A 149 -6.91 -21.90 7.15
CA GLU A 149 -8.01 -22.39 6.32
C GLU A 149 -7.52 -22.88 4.95
N ALA A 150 -6.64 -22.13 4.30
CA ALA A 150 -6.02 -22.52 3.04
C ALA A 150 -5.20 -23.82 3.17
N GLU A 151 -4.48 -23.99 4.29
CA GLU A 151 -3.73 -25.22 4.57
C GLU A 151 -4.66 -26.41 4.83
N GLN A 152 -5.74 -26.23 5.60
CA GLN A 152 -6.75 -27.25 5.82
C GLN A 152 -7.41 -27.70 4.51
N LEU A 153 -7.78 -26.76 3.65
CA LEU A 153 -8.31 -27.03 2.30
C LEU A 153 -7.29 -27.80 1.46
N ARG A 154 -6.00 -27.41 1.51
CA ARG A 154 -4.93 -28.10 0.79
C ARG A 154 -4.79 -29.56 1.24
N LEU A 155 -4.80 -29.82 2.55
CA LEU A 155 -4.69 -31.17 3.11
C LEU A 155 -5.92 -32.03 2.79
N ALA A 156 -7.12 -31.46 2.81
CA ALA A 156 -8.36 -32.16 2.44
C ALA A 156 -8.43 -32.52 0.95
N ALA A 157 -7.76 -31.75 0.09
CA ALA A 157 -7.70 -32.00 -1.35
C ALA A 157 -6.68 -33.08 -1.76
N VAL A 158 -5.84 -33.60 -0.85
CA VAL A 158 -4.86 -34.66 -1.16
C VAL A 158 -5.58 -36.01 -1.31
N PRO A 159 -5.67 -36.58 -2.53
CA PRO A 159 -6.36 -37.85 -2.72
C PRO A 159 -5.62 -38.98 -1.98
N GLY A 160 -6.33 -39.69 -1.09
CA GLY A 160 -5.81 -40.86 -0.38
C GLY A 160 -5.44 -40.68 1.10
N LEU A 161 -5.54 -39.48 1.67
CA LEU A 161 -5.33 -39.28 3.12
C LEU A 161 -6.60 -39.62 3.90
N ARG A 162 -6.55 -40.62 4.80
CA ARG A 162 -7.62 -40.82 5.79
C ARG A 162 -7.56 -39.68 6.81
N PRO A 163 -8.69 -39.03 7.16
CA PRO A 163 -8.70 -38.04 8.24
C PRO A 163 -8.17 -38.71 9.51
N GLN A 164 -7.20 -38.09 10.19
CA GLN A 164 -6.83 -38.44 11.56
C GLN A 164 -7.97 -38.02 12.50
N ALA A 165 -9.12 -38.68 12.36
CA ALA A 165 -10.19 -38.58 13.33
C ALA A 165 -9.77 -39.37 14.57
N ALA A 166 -9.48 -38.63 15.64
CA ALA A 166 -9.52 -39.05 17.04
C ALA A 166 -8.96 -40.46 17.32
N MET A 167 -7.63 -40.57 17.49
CA MET A 167 -7.14 -41.67 18.32
C MET A 167 -7.63 -41.39 19.74
N PRO A 168 -8.37 -42.30 20.37
CA PRO A 168 -8.74 -42.14 21.77
C PRO A 168 -7.45 -42.07 22.57
N VAL A 169 -7.32 -41.04 23.41
CA VAL A 169 -6.28 -40.98 24.44
C VAL A 169 -6.50 -42.23 25.29
N PHE A 170 -5.62 -43.22 25.17
CA PHE A 170 -5.60 -44.33 26.10
C PHE A 170 -5.07 -43.77 27.42
N ASP A 171 -5.99 -43.59 28.36
CA ASP A 171 -5.66 -43.33 29.75
C ASP A 171 -4.92 -44.56 30.27
N ASP A 172 -3.66 -44.38 30.66
CA ASP A 172 -2.79 -45.45 31.13
C ASP A 172 -3.42 -46.07 32.39
N MET A 173 -3.97 -47.27 32.22
CA MET A 173 -4.46 -48.09 33.31
C MET A 173 -3.25 -48.73 34.01
N ALA A 174 -2.52 -47.91 34.77
CA ALA A 174 -1.66 -48.37 35.84
C ALA A 174 -2.54 -48.60 37.07
N ASP A 175 -2.80 -49.86 37.39
CA ASP A 175 -2.65 -50.39 38.76
C ASP A 175 -3.00 -51.88 38.77
N ALA A 176 -2.02 -52.66 39.20
CA ALA A 176 -2.10 -54.06 39.60
C ALA A 176 -2.04 -54.13 41.13
#